data_AF-A0A6M3LWJ3-F1
#
_entry.id   AF-A0A6M3LWJ3-F1
#
_cell.length_a   1.000
_cell.length_b   1.000
_cell.length_c   1.000
_cell.angle_alpha   90.00
_cell.angle_beta   90.00
_cell.angle_gamma   90.00
#
_symmetry.space_group_name_H-M   'P 1'
#
loop_
_entity.id
_entity.type
_entity.pdbx_description
1 polymer ?
#
loop_
_entity_poly.entity_id
_entity_poly.type
_entity_poly.pdbx_seq_one_letter_code
_entity_poly.pdbx_strand_id
1 'polypeptide(L)'
;MLSNGIVRVGNIDVDYTIENARQVVLHLSKYEDIEELWSDRENISSICINGDEKNSFCIGGYVVLDFLQTNSRFDIYNIKKLDNKVYLISTCPETKASYFLLPALGFTKKDLLYNSLFVNCYVPVRKPGALLLLVYRYTNHSSFKTLDTLLHNSNLFKGHVYVDFCHTCYKMALYEQYHKDYKHFIKGRYSSLSEPLKQKILSFYGHKKDEKLGRILYKNPELRKQLEIKFGEPILPTIDLWDKPNIKVETLFN
;
A
#
# COMPACT_ATOMS: atom_id res chain seq x y z
N MET A 1 -15.33 -9.85 -3.37
CA MET A 1 -14.82 -9.79 -1.98
C MET A 1 -13.73 -10.83 -1.87
N LEU A 2 -12.61 -10.50 -1.22
CA LEU A 2 -11.37 -11.27 -1.37
C LEU A 2 -11.26 -12.49 -0.46
N SER A 3 -11.88 -12.45 0.72
CA SER A 3 -12.33 -13.62 1.49
C SER A 3 -12.86 -13.13 2.83
N ASN A 4 -13.78 -13.90 3.40
CA ASN A 4 -14.11 -13.86 4.82
C ASN A 4 -13.72 -15.21 5.41
N GLY A 5 -13.36 -15.24 6.68
CA GLY A 5 -13.00 -16.50 7.32
C GLY A 5 -12.84 -16.36 8.83
N ILE A 6 -12.35 -17.45 9.41
CA ILE A 6 -12.03 -17.56 10.82
C ILE A 6 -10.53 -17.86 10.92
N VAL A 7 -9.82 -17.10 11.74
CA VAL A 7 -8.41 -17.35 12.08
C VAL A 7 -8.30 -17.72 13.54
N ARG A 8 -7.56 -18.79 13.82
CA ARG A 8 -7.26 -19.18 15.19
C ARG A 8 -6.04 -18.42 15.71
N VAL A 9 -6.18 -17.75 16.85
CA VAL A 9 -5.12 -17.00 17.53
C VAL A 9 -5.07 -17.51 18.96
N GLY A 10 -3.97 -18.17 19.33
CA GLY A 10 -3.91 -18.93 20.58
C GLY A 10 -5.03 -19.97 20.65
N ASN A 11 -5.94 -19.78 21.59
CA ASN A 11 -7.07 -20.68 21.84
C ASN A 11 -8.42 -20.16 21.36
N ILE A 12 -8.44 -19.03 20.65
CA ILE A 12 -9.67 -18.38 20.22
C ILE A 12 -9.77 -18.29 18.70
N ASP A 13 -11.00 -18.18 18.21
CA ASP A 13 -11.31 -18.07 16.80
C ASP A 13 -11.73 -16.64 16.47
N VAL A 14 -11.08 -15.94 15.56
CA VAL A 14 -11.38 -14.56 15.22
C VAL A 14 -11.94 -14.47 13.81
N ASP A 15 -13.08 -13.81 13.66
CA ASP A 15 -13.67 -13.57 12.36
C ASP A 15 -12.90 -12.44 11.63
N TYR A 16 -12.63 -12.63 10.34
CA TYR A 16 -11.90 -11.65 9.54
C TYR A 16 -12.49 -11.45 8.14
N THR A 17 -12.18 -10.28 7.58
CA THR A 17 -12.44 -9.91 6.18
C THR A 17 -11.15 -9.41 5.55
N ILE A 18 -10.78 -9.94 4.38
CA ILE A 18 -9.65 -9.41 3.61
C ILE A 18 -10.17 -8.31 2.67
N GLU A 19 -9.76 -7.08 2.95
CA GLU A 19 -10.13 -5.89 2.17
C GLU A 19 -9.33 -5.79 0.88
N ASN A 20 -8.03 -6.09 0.96
CA ASN A 20 -7.10 -6.17 -0.16
C ASN A 20 -5.83 -6.93 0.26
N ALA A 21 -4.89 -7.11 -0.66
CA ALA A 21 -3.61 -7.77 -0.38
C ALA A 21 -2.77 -7.12 0.74
N ARG A 22 -3.12 -5.94 1.25
CA ARG A 22 -2.41 -5.32 2.37
C ARG A 22 -3.20 -5.24 3.65
N GLN A 23 -4.50 -5.45 3.60
CA GLN A 23 -5.41 -5.04 4.67
C GLN A 23 -6.38 -6.14 5.04
N VAL A 24 -6.48 -6.37 6.35
CA VAL A 24 -7.37 -7.35 6.97
C VAL A 24 -8.17 -6.64 8.05
N VAL A 25 -9.48 -6.83 8.05
CA VAL A 25 -10.36 -6.36 9.12
C VAL A 25 -10.63 -7.53 10.05
N LEU A 26 -10.38 -7.34 11.34
CA LEU A 26 -10.73 -8.26 12.40
C LEU A 26 -12.05 -7.82 13.06
N HIS A 27 -12.94 -8.78 13.27
CA HIS A 27 -14.23 -8.60 13.93
C HIS A 27 -14.19 -9.33 15.28
N LEU A 28 -14.09 -8.57 16.37
CA LEU A 28 -13.94 -9.08 17.73
C LEU A 28 -15.21 -8.90 18.57
N SER A 29 -16.36 -8.70 17.93
CA SER A 29 -17.63 -8.40 18.58
C SER A 29 -18.10 -9.46 19.58
N LYS A 30 -17.66 -10.72 19.43
CA LYS A 30 -18.01 -11.83 20.31
C LYS A 30 -17.19 -11.92 21.61
N TYR A 31 -16.17 -11.09 21.77
CA TYR A 31 -15.33 -11.07 22.95
C TYR A 31 -15.73 -9.91 23.84
N GLU A 32 -15.96 -10.16 25.13
CA GLU A 32 -16.34 -9.11 26.08
C GLU A 32 -15.13 -8.24 26.44
N ASP A 33 -14.02 -8.88 26.78
CA ASP A 33 -12.79 -8.24 27.26
C ASP A 33 -11.75 -8.11 26.14
N ILE A 34 -11.55 -6.88 25.69
CA ILE A 34 -10.52 -6.51 24.72
C ILE A 34 -9.68 -5.38 25.30
N GLU A 35 -8.40 -5.65 25.49
CA GLU A 35 -7.43 -4.67 25.98
C GLU A 35 -6.62 -4.12 24.81
N GLU A 36 -6.57 -2.80 24.70
CA GLU A 36 -5.85 -2.09 23.65
C GLU A 36 -4.63 -1.39 24.25
N LEU A 37 -3.44 -1.71 23.74
CA LEU A 37 -2.24 -0.95 24.03
C LEU A 37 -2.00 0.05 22.89
N TRP A 38 -1.99 1.33 23.21
CA TRP A 38 -1.86 2.41 22.24
C TRP A 38 -0.42 2.90 22.13
N SER A 39 0.13 2.98 20.91
CA SER A 39 1.44 3.57 20.66
C SER A 39 1.37 5.09 20.54
N ASP A 40 0.26 5.60 20.02
CA ASP A 40 -0.05 7.02 19.93
C ASP A 40 -1.57 7.23 19.90
N ARG A 41 -2.06 8.42 19.54
CA ARG A 41 -3.49 8.75 19.53
C ARG A 41 -4.30 8.04 18.43
N GLU A 42 -3.64 7.52 17.40
CA GLU A 42 -4.30 6.94 16.22
C GLU A 42 -3.95 5.47 15.99
N ASN A 43 -2.85 4.99 16.58
CA ASN A 43 -2.31 3.65 16.32
C ASN A 43 -2.25 2.80 17.61
N ILE A 44 -2.67 1.54 17.45
CA ILE A 44 -2.64 0.51 18.48
C ILE A 44 -1.37 -0.33 18.28
N SER A 45 -0.55 -0.50 19.30
CA SER A 45 0.62 -1.38 19.27
C SER A 45 0.23 -2.85 19.43
N SER A 46 -0.80 -3.13 20.23
CA SER A 46 -1.33 -4.49 20.39
C SER A 46 -2.78 -4.52 20.85
N ILE A 47 -3.47 -5.59 20.47
CA ILE A 47 -4.81 -5.96 20.95
C ILE A 47 -4.67 -7.29 21.69
N CYS A 48 -5.12 -7.35 22.94
CA CYS A 48 -5.15 -8.57 23.75
C CYS A 48 -6.62 -8.95 24.04
N ILE A 49 -6.95 -10.24 23.91
CA ILE A 49 -8.32 -10.73 24.08
C ILE A 49 -8.38 -11.61 25.32
N ASN A 50 -9.35 -11.33 26.20
CA ASN A 50 -9.56 -12.03 27.49
C ASN A 50 -8.33 -11.98 28.42
N GLY A 51 -7.49 -10.95 28.32
CA GLY A 51 -6.29 -10.77 29.16
C GLY A 51 -5.18 -11.81 28.94
N ASP A 52 -5.23 -12.63 27.89
CA ASP A 52 -4.23 -13.65 27.58
C ASP A 52 -3.34 -13.19 26.41
N GLU A 53 -2.06 -12.98 26.69
CA GLU A 53 -1.07 -12.57 25.67
C GLU A 53 -0.98 -13.55 24.49
N LYS A 54 -1.36 -14.83 24.66
CA LYS A 54 -1.41 -15.80 23.55
C LYS A 54 -2.54 -15.52 22.57
N ASN A 55 -3.55 -14.77 23.00
CA ASN A 55 -4.70 -14.35 22.20
C ASN A 55 -4.54 -12.89 21.77
N SER A 56 -3.32 -12.49 21.39
CA SER A 56 -2.99 -11.11 21.04
C SER A 56 -2.54 -10.93 19.59
N PHE A 57 -2.79 -9.73 19.08
CA PHE A 57 -2.25 -9.22 17.82
C PHE A 57 -1.33 -8.06 18.13
N CYS A 58 -0.08 -8.11 17.69
CA CYS A 58 0.92 -7.08 17.98
C CYS A 58 1.64 -6.62 16.71
N ILE A 59 2.02 -5.35 16.65
CA ILE A 59 2.90 -4.83 15.61
C ILE A 59 4.23 -5.62 15.64
N GLY A 60 4.69 -6.04 14.46
CA GLY A 60 5.84 -6.93 14.29
C GLY A 60 5.51 -8.43 14.38
N GLY A 61 4.29 -8.78 14.82
CA GLY A 61 3.74 -10.12 14.72
C GLY A 61 3.23 -10.45 13.32
N TYR A 62 2.49 -11.54 13.19
CA TYR A 62 1.83 -11.93 11.94
C TYR A 62 0.55 -12.71 12.21
N VAL A 63 -0.33 -12.78 11.20
CA VAL A 63 -1.48 -13.69 11.16
C VAL A 63 -1.40 -14.57 9.91
N VAL A 64 -1.87 -15.81 10.01
CA VAL A 64 -1.96 -16.72 8.85
C VAL A 64 -3.42 -16.86 8.49
N LEU A 65 -3.78 -16.43 7.29
CA LEU A 65 -5.17 -16.36 6.83
C LEU A 65 -5.32 -17.17 5.54
N ASP A 66 -6.50 -17.74 5.33
CA ASP A 66 -6.87 -18.23 4.01
C ASP A 66 -7.14 -17.04 3.08
N PHE A 67 -6.27 -16.92 2.08
CA PHE A 67 -6.36 -15.94 1.01
C PHE A 67 -6.40 -16.67 -0.33
N LEU A 68 -7.59 -16.70 -0.94
CA LEU A 68 -7.84 -17.37 -2.22
C LEU A 68 -7.34 -18.83 -2.23
N GLN A 69 -7.77 -19.61 -1.22
CA GLN A 69 -7.47 -21.05 -1.07
C GLN A 69 -5.99 -21.33 -0.78
N THR A 70 -5.28 -20.36 -0.21
CA THR A 70 -3.87 -20.48 0.15
C THR A 70 -3.64 -19.84 1.52
N ASN A 71 -3.11 -20.61 2.46
CA ASN A 71 -2.66 -20.07 3.75
C ASN A 71 -1.52 -19.09 3.51
N SER A 72 -1.79 -17.82 3.77
CA SER A 72 -0.88 -16.71 3.49
C SER A 72 -0.54 -16.00 4.79
N ARG A 73 0.74 -15.68 4.97
CA ARG A 73 1.23 -14.89 6.09
C ARG A 73 0.99 -13.40 5.84
N PHE A 74 0.41 -12.73 6.84
CA PHE A 74 0.15 -11.29 6.89
C PHE A 74 0.90 -10.73 8.10
N ASP A 75 2.10 -10.16 7.88
CA ASP A 75 2.83 -9.46 8.93
C ASP A 75 2.03 -8.25 9.41
N ILE A 76 2.07 -7.93 10.70
CA ILE A 76 1.29 -6.82 11.28
C ILE A 76 2.20 -5.59 11.32
N TYR A 77 1.98 -4.66 10.39
CA TYR A 77 2.71 -3.40 10.35
C TYR A 77 2.01 -2.30 11.16
N ASN A 78 0.68 -2.22 11.07
CA ASN A 78 -0.12 -1.26 11.81
C ASN A 78 -1.47 -1.86 12.20
N ILE A 79 -2.00 -1.43 13.34
CA ILE A 79 -3.33 -1.76 13.84
C ILE A 79 -4.09 -0.47 14.09
N LYS A 80 -5.24 -0.31 13.44
CA LYS A 80 -6.13 0.84 13.61
C LYS A 80 -7.52 0.40 14.02
N LYS A 81 -8.09 1.04 15.04
CA LYS A 81 -9.50 0.84 15.40
C LYS A 81 -10.41 1.53 14.37
N LEU A 82 -11.32 0.77 13.78
CA LEU A 82 -12.33 1.30 12.85
C LEU A 82 -13.64 1.62 13.57
N ASP A 83 -14.03 0.75 14.48
CA ASP A 83 -15.24 0.86 15.30
C ASP A 83 -15.04 0.09 16.62
N ASN A 84 -16.06 0.06 17.46
CA ASN A 84 -16.08 -0.77 18.65
C ASN A 84 -15.86 -2.25 18.28
N LYS A 85 -14.74 -2.81 18.76
CA LYS A 85 -14.33 -4.20 18.51
C LYS A 85 -14.10 -4.56 17.03
N VAL A 86 -13.86 -3.57 16.17
CA VAL A 86 -13.50 -3.77 14.76
C VAL A 86 -12.18 -3.08 14.46
N TYR A 87 -11.21 -3.84 13.95
CA TYR A 87 -9.83 -3.39 13.79
C TYR A 87 -9.30 -3.67 12.39
N LEU A 88 -8.61 -2.69 11.81
CA LEU A 88 -7.89 -2.80 10.56
C LEU A 88 -6.42 -3.13 10.84
N ILE A 89 -5.99 -4.30 10.40
CA ILE A 89 -4.58 -4.67 10.29
C ILE A 89 -4.08 -4.27 8.91
N SER A 90 -3.01 -3.49 8.87
CA SER A 90 -2.23 -3.22 7.66
C SER A 90 -0.92 -3.99 7.70
N THR A 91 -0.53 -4.59 6.58
CA THR A 91 0.63 -5.49 6.51
C THR A 91 1.91 -4.88 6.00
N CYS A 92 1.82 -3.75 5.34
CA CYS A 92 2.97 -2.97 4.91
C CYS A 92 2.59 -1.49 4.82
N PRO A 93 3.56 -0.57 4.93
CA PRO A 93 3.33 0.83 4.62
C PRO A 93 3.01 1.01 3.14
N GLU A 94 2.13 1.97 2.81
CA GLU A 94 1.90 2.33 1.41
C GLU A 94 3.08 3.14 0.87
N THR A 95 3.54 2.81 -0.33
CA THR A 95 4.58 3.58 -1.00
C THR A 95 4.00 4.70 -1.83
N LYS A 96 4.69 5.83 -1.89
CA LYS A 96 4.33 6.92 -2.80
C LYS A 96 4.55 6.51 -4.26
N ALA A 97 5.46 5.58 -4.54
CA ALA A 97 5.64 5.04 -5.88
C ALA A 97 4.38 4.34 -6.42
N SER A 98 3.57 3.71 -5.56
CA SER A 98 2.26 3.18 -5.95
C SER A 98 1.33 4.28 -6.48
N TYR A 99 1.33 5.47 -5.86
CA TYR A 99 0.49 6.59 -6.29
C TYR A 99 1.02 7.31 -7.54
N PHE A 100 2.32 7.59 -7.58
CA PHE A 100 2.87 8.54 -8.54
C PHE A 100 3.55 7.90 -9.75
N LEU A 101 4.07 6.67 -9.61
CA LEU A 101 4.87 6.04 -10.65
C LEU A 101 4.20 4.80 -11.25
N LEU A 102 3.43 4.02 -10.48
CA LEU A 102 2.71 2.86 -11.02
C LEU A 102 1.85 3.20 -12.25
N PRO A 103 1.10 4.33 -12.29
CA PRO A 103 0.30 4.69 -13.47
C PRO A 103 1.13 4.97 -14.73
N ALA A 104 2.43 5.25 -14.59
CA ALA A 104 3.33 5.49 -15.71
C ALA A 104 3.51 4.23 -16.59
N LEU A 105 3.27 3.04 -16.05
CA LEU A 105 3.32 1.77 -16.79
C LEU A 105 2.19 1.62 -17.82
N GLY A 106 1.13 2.43 -17.72
CA GLY A 106 0.03 2.43 -18.69
C GLY A 106 -1.03 1.34 -18.51
N PHE A 107 -0.94 0.53 -17.45
CA PHE A 107 -1.99 -0.42 -17.06
C PHE A 107 -3.10 0.25 -16.25
N THR A 108 -4.29 -0.35 -16.25
CA THR A 108 -5.39 0.04 -15.36
C THR A 108 -5.30 -0.66 -13.99
N LYS A 109 -6.08 -0.20 -13.01
CA LYS A 109 -6.22 -0.90 -11.72
C LYS A 109 -6.71 -2.34 -11.87
N LYS A 110 -7.57 -2.60 -12.86
CA LYS A 110 -8.12 -3.93 -13.13
C LYS A 110 -7.03 -4.85 -13.67
N ASP A 111 -6.25 -4.37 -14.64
CA ASP A 111 -5.13 -5.10 -15.23
C ASP A 111 -4.12 -5.53 -14.16
N LEU A 112 -3.82 -4.62 -13.23
CA LEU A 112 -2.87 -4.86 -12.15
C LEU A 112 -3.48 -5.51 -10.92
N LEU A 113 -4.74 -5.97 -10.95
CA LEU A 113 -5.40 -6.56 -9.77
C LEU A 113 -5.18 -5.70 -8.50
N TYR A 114 -5.27 -4.37 -8.67
CA TYR A 114 -4.77 -3.39 -7.69
C TYR A 114 -5.48 -3.51 -6.34
N ASN A 115 -6.80 -3.72 -6.39
CA ASN A 115 -7.61 -3.85 -5.18
C ASN A 115 -7.60 -5.27 -4.60
N SER A 116 -6.90 -6.23 -5.23
CA SER A 116 -6.95 -7.64 -4.84
C SER A 116 -5.61 -8.24 -4.48
N LEU A 117 -4.68 -8.36 -5.44
CA LEU A 117 -3.40 -9.06 -5.26
C LEU A 117 -2.21 -8.11 -5.11
N PHE A 118 -2.36 -6.87 -5.57
CA PHE A 118 -1.28 -5.88 -5.52
C PHE A 118 -0.96 -5.46 -4.08
N VAL A 119 0.29 -5.68 -3.68
CA VAL A 119 0.81 -5.25 -2.39
C VAL A 119 1.37 -3.84 -2.53
N ASN A 120 2.42 -3.66 -3.32
CA ASN A 120 3.04 -2.34 -3.44
C ASN A 120 3.88 -2.20 -4.70
N CYS A 121 4.19 -0.96 -5.04
CA CYS A 121 5.20 -0.58 -6.01
C CYS A 121 6.39 0.04 -5.27
N TYR A 122 7.59 -0.52 -5.44
CA TYR A 122 8.82 0.02 -4.84
C TYR A 122 9.74 0.56 -5.94
N VAL A 123 10.65 1.45 -5.55
CA VAL A 123 11.70 2.00 -6.39
C VAL A 123 13.07 1.51 -5.93
N PRO A 124 13.91 0.93 -6.80
CA PRO A 124 15.26 0.50 -6.45
C PRO A 124 16.21 1.70 -6.50
N VAL A 125 16.18 2.52 -5.44
CA VAL A 125 16.87 3.83 -5.39
C VAL A 125 18.39 3.73 -5.59
N ARG A 126 19.00 2.59 -5.24
CA ARG A 126 20.45 2.34 -5.38
C ARG A 126 20.88 1.89 -6.78
N LYS A 127 19.95 1.57 -7.68
CA LYS A 127 20.28 1.16 -9.05
C LYS A 127 19.90 2.26 -10.03
N PRO A 128 20.84 2.76 -10.86
CA PRO A 128 20.51 3.69 -11.92
C PRO A 128 19.59 3.00 -12.93
N GLY A 129 18.39 3.52 -13.08
CA GLY A 129 17.38 3.00 -14.00
C GLY A 129 15.98 3.34 -13.48
N ALA A 130 15.15 3.91 -14.34
CA ALA A 130 13.74 4.16 -14.03
C ALA A 130 13.00 2.81 -14.01
N LEU A 131 13.19 2.05 -12.92
CA LEU A 131 12.68 0.71 -12.70
C LEU A 131 11.69 0.74 -11.53
N LEU A 132 10.63 -0.04 -11.63
CA LEU A 132 9.65 -0.28 -10.58
C LEU A 132 9.67 -1.76 -10.19
N LEU A 133 9.45 -2.02 -8.90
CA LEU A 133 9.32 -3.35 -8.33
C LEU A 133 7.87 -3.53 -7.86
N LEU A 134 7.09 -4.32 -8.57
CA LEU A 134 5.68 -4.54 -8.29
C LEU A 134 5.55 -5.83 -7.50
N VAL A 135 5.13 -5.73 -6.24
CA VAL A 135 4.97 -6.88 -5.36
C VAL A 135 3.50 -7.28 -5.31
N TYR A 136 3.26 -8.58 -5.47
CA TYR A 136 1.94 -9.19 -5.43
C TYR A 136 1.92 -10.33 -4.42
N ARG A 137 0.77 -10.55 -3.80
CA ARG A 137 0.48 -11.82 -3.12
C ARG A 137 0.30 -12.91 -4.17
N TYR A 138 1.12 -13.94 -4.05
CA TYR A 138 1.02 -15.13 -4.86
C TYR A 138 -0.22 -15.94 -4.47
N THR A 139 -0.89 -16.50 -5.48
CA THR A 139 -2.01 -17.43 -5.32
C THR A 139 -2.08 -18.35 -6.53
N ASN A 140 -2.61 -19.55 -6.34
CA ASN A 140 -2.87 -20.50 -7.42
C ASN A 140 -4.11 -20.14 -8.26
N HIS A 141 -4.85 -19.09 -7.87
CA HIS A 141 -6.05 -18.65 -8.56
C HIS A 141 -5.77 -18.21 -10.02
N SER A 142 -6.73 -18.46 -10.92
CA SER A 142 -6.58 -18.19 -12.36
C SER A 142 -6.29 -16.71 -12.67
N SER A 143 -6.84 -15.79 -11.88
CA SER A 143 -6.56 -14.35 -12.01
C SER A 143 -5.08 -14.01 -11.87
N PHE A 144 -4.34 -14.68 -10.99
CA PHE A 144 -2.90 -14.47 -10.85
C PHE A 144 -2.15 -14.94 -12.10
N LYS A 145 -2.54 -16.08 -12.69
CA LYS A 145 -1.95 -16.55 -13.96
C LYS A 145 -2.19 -15.55 -15.11
N THR A 146 -3.36 -14.93 -15.16
CA THR A 146 -3.67 -13.88 -16.14
C THR A 146 -2.79 -12.64 -15.93
N LEU A 147 -2.65 -12.17 -14.67
CA LEU A 147 -1.76 -11.08 -14.32
C LEU A 147 -0.30 -11.41 -14.70
N ASP A 148 0.15 -12.60 -14.34
CA ASP A 148 1.51 -13.07 -14.61
C ASP A 148 1.81 -13.04 -16.12
N THR A 149 0.90 -13.57 -16.94
CA THR A 149 1.01 -13.54 -18.40
C THR A 149 1.01 -12.11 -18.94
N LEU A 150 0.13 -11.24 -18.43
CA LEU A 150 0.05 -9.85 -18.83
C LEU A 150 1.38 -9.11 -18.58
N LEU A 151 1.94 -9.26 -17.37
CA LEU A 151 3.19 -8.60 -17.01
C LEU A 151 4.36 -9.15 -17.83
N HIS A 152 4.47 -10.47 -18.00
CA HIS A 152 5.54 -11.08 -18.79
C HIS A 152 5.54 -10.68 -20.27
N ASN A 153 4.37 -10.50 -20.87
CA ASN A 153 4.23 -10.11 -22.27
C ASN A 153 4.49 -8.61 -22.51
N SER A 154 4.65 -7.81 -21.46
CA SER A 154 4.95 -6.39 -21.58
C SER A 154 6.41 -6.16 -22.01
N ASN A 155 6.64 -5.23 -22.95
CA ASN A 155 7.99 -4.79 -23.30
C ASN A 155 8.74 -4.09 -22.14
N LEU A 156 8.01 -3.68 -21.11
CA LEU A 156 8.56 -3.10 -19.89
C LEU A 156 9.10 -4.16 -18.93
N PHE A 157 8.74 -5.43 -19.09
CA PHE A 157 9.17 -6.49 -18.19
C PHE A 157 10.69 -6.71 -18.26
N LYS A 158 11.33 -6.80 -17.09
CA LYS A 158 12.78 -7.01 -16.93
C LYS A 158 13.11 -8.24 -16.08
N GLY A 159 12.12 -9.06 -15.75
CA GLY A 159 12.27 -10.24 -14.91
C GLY A 159 11.44 -10.16 -13.63
N HIS A 160 11.38 -11.25 -12.89
CA HIS A 160 10.74 -11.31 -11.58
C HIS A 160 11.65 -12.02 -10.57
N VAL A 161 11.34 -11.91 -9.29
CA VAL A 161 11.96 -12.66 -8.20
C VAL A 161 10.88 -13.02 -7.19
N TYR A 162 11.04 -14.16 -6.54
CA TYR A 162 10.25 -14.48 -5.35
C TYR A 162 10.84 -13.71 -4.16
N VAL A 163 9.99 -12.95 -3.46
CA VAL A 163 10.42 -12.21 -2.25
C VAL A 163 10.44 -13.17 -1.07
N ASP A 164 9.39 -13.98 -0.98
CA ASP A 164 9.19 -15.07 -0.03
C ASP A 164 8.22 -16.08 -0.64
N PHE A 165 7.72 -17.04 0.15
CA PHE A 165 6.79 -18.08 -0.30
C PHE A 165 5.38 -17.56 -0.66
N CYS A 166 5.01 -16.37 -0.22
CA CYS A 166 3.70 -15.76 -0.41
C CYS A 166 3.72 -14.58 -1.39
N HIS A 167 4.89 -14.13 -1.84
CA HIS A 167 5.02 -12.91 -2.64
C HIS A 167 5.91 -13.05 -3.87
N THR A 168 5.39 -12.57 -5.01
CA THR A 168 6.14 -12.45 -6.26
C THR A 168 6.39 -10.97 -6.58
N CYS A 169 7.63 -10.62 -6.91
CA CYS A 169 8.04 -9.28 -7.29
C CYS A 169 8.41 -9.21 -8.77
N TYR A 170 7.70 -8.40 -9.55
CA TYR A 170 8.00 -8.14 -10.96
C TYR A 170 8.83 -6.86 -11.10
N LYS A 171 9.87 -6.91 -11.95
CA LYS A 171 10.72 -5.78 -12.28
C LYS A 171 10.22 -5.19 -13.60
N MET A 172 9.73 -3.96 -13.57
CA MET A 172 9.16 -3.26 -14.72
C MET A 172 9.92 -1.97 -14.99
N ALA A 173 10.47 -1.80 -16.19
CA ALA A 173 11.03 -0.53 -16.62
C ALA A 173 9.91 0.51 -16.84
N LEU A 174 10.25 1.78 -16.72
CA LEU A 174 9.41 2.88 -17.17
C LEU A 174 9.68 3.20 -18.65
N TYR A 175 8.67 3.70 -19.34
CA TYR A 175 8.88 4.33 -20.65
C TYR A 175 9.83 5.52 -20.52
N GLU A 176 10.71 5.72 -21.52
CA GLU A 176 11.76 6.74 -21.49
C GLU A 176 11.24 8.14 -21.21
N GLN A 177 10.05 8.48 -21.74
CA GLN A 177 9.38 9.76 -21.51
C GLN A 177 9.14 10.08 -20.02
N TYR A 178 9.06 9.06 -19.16
CA TYR A 178 8.85 9.21 -17.71
C TYR A 178 10.14 9.16 -16.89
N HIS A 179 11.32 9.07 -17.52
CA HIS A 179 12.60 9.07 -16.78
C HIS A 179 12.84 10.38 -16.02
N LYS A 180 12.43 11.52 -16.58
CA LYS A 180 12.51 12.81 -15.89
C LYS A 180 11.54 12.87 -14.71
N ASP A 181 10.35 12.32 -14.86
CA ASP A 181 9.33 12.24 -13.81
C ASP A 181 9.78 11.37 -12.63
N TYR A 182 10.44 10.25 -12.92
CA TYR A 182 11.09 9.44 -11.89
C TYR A 182 12.06 10.27 -11.04
N LYS A 183 12.91 11.09 -11.67
CA LYS A 183 13.84 11.99 -10.94
C LYS A 183 13.11 13.04 -10.11
N HIS A 184 12.00 13.58 -10.60
CA HIS A 184 11.16 14.51 -9.84
C HIS A 184 10.52 13.83 -8.63
N PHE A 185 10.00 12.61 -8.81
CA PHE A 185 9.44 11.79 -7.74
C PHE A 185 10.46 11.55 -6.62
N ILE A 186 11.66 11.05 -6.93
CA ILE A 186 12.72 10.80 -5.92
C ILE A 186 13.08 12.07 -5.13
N LYS A 187 12.97 13.25 -5.77
CA LYS A 187 13.21 14.56 -5.15
C LYS A 187 11.99 15.12 -4.38
N GLY A 188 10.86 14.43 -4.37
CA GLY A 188 9.61 14.91 -3.75
C GLY A 188 8.92 16.04 -4.51
N ARG A 189 9.21 16.19 -5.81
CA ARG A 189 8.69 17.28 -6.64
C ARG A 189 7.47 16.84 -7.46
N TYR A 190 6.39 16.44 -6.78
CA TYR A 190 5.20 15.83 -7.41
C TYR A 190 4.46 16.76 -8.37
N SER A 191 4.41 18.04 -8.04
CA SER A 191 3.87 19.09 -8.91
C SER A 191 4.68 19.34 -10.17
N SER A 192 5.95 18.94 -10.18
CA SER A 192 6.83 19.06 -11.35
C SER A 192 6.78 17.84 -12.27
N LEU A 193 5.95 16.84 -11.95
CA LEU A 193 5.68 15.73 -12.86
C LEU A 193 5.06 16.25 -14.16
N SER A 194 5.34 15.57 -15.27
CA SER A 194 4.80 15.90 -16.58
C SER A 194 3.27 15.85 -16.59
N GLU A 195 2.63 16.75 -17.34
CA GLU A 195 1.17 16.76 -17.47
C GLU A 195 0.62 15.39 -17.94
N PRO A 196 1.24 14.69 -18.93
CA PRO A 196 0.80 13.35 -19.32
C PRO A 196 0.80 12.35 -18.14
N LEU A 197 1.82 12.38 -17.28
CA LEU A 197 1.86 11.50 -16.12
C LEU A 197 0.80 11.90 -15.07
N LYS A 198 0.60 13.19 -14.82
CA LYS A 198 -0.46 13.66 -13.90
C LYS A 198 -1.84 13.19 -14.34
N GLN A 199 -2.14 13.26 -15.63
CA GLN A 199 -3.42 12.77 -16.17
C GLN A 199 -3.56 11.26 -16.01
N LYS A 200 -2.49 10.49 -16.26
CA LYS A 200 -2.49 9.04 -16.00
C LYS A 200 -2.73 8.72 -14.52
N ILE A 201 -2.09 9.46 -13.61
CA ILE A 201 -2.29 9.27 -12.16
C ILE A 201 -3.76 9.50 -11.79
N LEU A 202 -4.34 10.63 -12.21
CA LEU A 202 -5.74 10.95 -11.93
C LEU A 202 -6.69 9.89 -12.51
N SER A 203 -6.49 9.50 -13.77
CA SER A 203 -7.29 8.48 -14.44
C SER A 203 -7.18 7.11 -13.76
N PHE A 204 -5.98 6.66 -13.40
CA PHE A 204 -5.76 5.38 -12.73
C PHE A 204 -6.48 5.29 -11.38
N TYR A 205 -6.50 6.39 -10.61
CA TYR A 205 -7.16 6.44 -9.31
C TYR A 205 -8.64 6.82 -9.38
N GLY A 206 -9.14 7.26 -10.54
CA GLY A 206 -10.49 7.80 -10.69
C GLY A 206 -10.68 9.15 -9.99
N HIS A 207 -9.59 9.91 -9.79
CA HIS A 207 -9.61 11.19 -9.10
C HIS A 207 -9.71 12.37 -10.07
N LYS A 208 -10.35 13.44 -9.64
CA LYS A 208 -10.39 14.74 -10.30
C LYS A 208 -9.27 15.65 -9.78
N LYS A 209 -9.03 16.77 -10.49
CA LYS A 209 -7.97 17.75 -10.14
C LYS A 209 -8.20 18.42 -8.78
N ASP A 210 -9.45 18.54 -8.35
CA ASP A 210 -9.89 19.16 -7.11
C ASP A 210 -9.95 18.18 -5.93
N GLU A 211 -9.64 16.90 -6.12
CA GLU A 211 -9.51 15.92 -5.03
C GLU A 211 -8.08 15.90 -4.47
N LYS A 212 -7.87 15.25 -3.32
CA LYS A 212 -6.60 15.28 -2.57
C LYS A 212 -5.35 15.06 -3.44
N LEU A 213 -5.34 14.03 -4.28
CA LEU A 213 -4.19 13.72 -5.14
C LEU A 213 -4.00 14.77 -6.24
N GLY A 214 -5.09 15.26 -6.83
CA GLY A 214 -5.05 16.37 -7.80
C GLY A 214 -4.53 17.66 -7.17
N ARG A 215 -5.01 18.01 -5.97
CA ARG A 215 -4.56 19.18 -5.22
C ARG A 215 -3.06 19.16 -4.96
N ILE A 216 -2.47 17.98 -4.70
CA ILE A 216 -1.02 17.81 -4.57
C ILE A 216 -0.31 18.03 -5.91
N LEU A 217 -0.76 17.35 -6.98
CA LEU A 217 -0.15 17.42 -8.31
C LEU A 217 -0.18 18.82 -8.94
N TYR A 218 -1.12 19.69 -8.53
CA TYR A 218 -1.27 21.04 -9.08
C TYR A 218 -1.00 22.14 -8.04
N LYS A 219 -0.42 21.82 -6.87
CA LYS A 219 -0.15 22.76 -5.77
C LYS A 219 -1.34 23.66 -5.44
N ASN A 220 -2.51 23.06 -5.26
CA ASN A 220 -3.74 23.80 -5.00
C ASN A 220 -3.60 24.73 -3.77
N PRO A 221 -3.95 26.04 -3.88
CA PRO A 221 -3.80 27.00 -2.79
C PRO A 221 -4.64 26.69 -1.55
N GLU A 222 -5.81 26.08 -1.70
CA GLU A 222 -6.67 25.73 -0.55
C GLU A 222 -6.04 24.61 0.28
N LEU A 223 -5.49 23.58 -0.37
CA LEU A 223 -4.76 22.53 0.33
C LEU A 223 -3.56 23.12 1.09
N ARG A 224 -2.84 24.07 0.49
CA ARG A 224 -1.75 24.78 1.18
C ARG A 224 -2.25 25.46 2.45
N LYS A 225 -3.29 26.29 2.36
CA LYS A 225 -3.89 26.95 3.53
C LYS A 225 -4.32 25.96 4.61
N GLN A 226 -4.91 24.82 4.22
CA GLN A 226 -5.29 23.77 5.15
C GLN A 226 -4.08 23.17 5.87
N LEU A 227 -2.97 22.94 5.16
CA LEU A 227 -1.73 22.45 5.77
C LEU A 227 -1.08 23.52 6.67
N GLU A 228 -1.09 24.79 6.26
CA GLU A 228 -0.58 25.91 7.08
C GLU A 228 -1.34 26.03 8.40
N ILE A 229 -2.68 25.91 8.36
CA ILE A 229 -3.52 25.87 9.57
C ILE A 229 -3.19 24.64 10.42
N LYS A 230 -3.04 23.46 9.79
CA LYS A 230 -2.78 22.21 10.50
C LYS A 230 -1.42 22.22 11.22
N PHE A 231 -0.39 22.80 10.61
CA PHE A 231 0.96 22.83 11.16
C PHE A 231 1.29 24.11 11.93
N GLY A 232 0.47 25.15 11.82
CA GLY A 232 0.70 26.43 12.47
C GLY A 232 1.81 27.27 11.85
N GLU A 233 2.26 26.94 10.64
CA GLU A 233 3.39 27.60 9.95
C GLU A 233 3.08 27.88 8.48
N PRO A 234 3.59 28.98 7.90
CA PRO A 234 3.43 29.30 6.48
C PRO A 234 4.24 28.35 5.59
N ILE A 235 3.67 27.91 4.47
CA ILE A 235 4.32 27.00 3.52
C ILE A 235 4.68 27.79 2.26
N LEU A 236 5.98 27.89 1.96
CA LEU A 236 6.47 28.63 0.79
C LEU A 236 5.85 28.13 -0.53
N PRO A 237 5.40 29.02 -1.45
CA PRO A 237 4.77 28.66 -2.74
C PRO A 237 5.55 27.62 -3.56
N THR A 238 6.87 27.63 -3.43
CA THR A 238 7.81 26.75 -4.13
C THR A 238 7.84 25.32 -3.59
N ILE A 239 7.39 25.07 -2.37
CA ILE A 239 7.35 23.74 -1.74
C ILE A 239 6.17 22.93 -2.29
N ASP A 240 6.37 21.61 -2.41
CA ASP A 240 5.32 20.65 -2.78
C ASP A 240 4.43 20.30 -1.58
N LEU A 241 3.15 20.00 -1.81
CA LEU A 241 2.15 19.84 -0.75
C LEU A 241 2.08 18.40 -0.19
N TRP A 242 3.16 17.63 -0.35
CA TRP A 242 3.35 16.33 0.26
C TRP A 242 4.84 16.11 0.50
N ASP A 243 5.19 15.46 1.60
CA ASP A 243 6.58 15.18 1.96
C ASP A 243 7.30 14.39 0.88
N LYS A 244 8.63 14.51 0.86
CA LYS A 244 9.50 13.69 0.02
C LYS A 244 9.25 12.18 0.26
N PRO A 245 9.46 11.30 -0.74
CA PRO A 245 9.38 9.87 -0.50
C PRO A 245 10.42 9.42 0.53
N ASN A 246 10.01 8.63 1.52
CA ASN A 246 10.93 8.05 2.48
C ASN A 246 11.61 6.85 1.83
N ILE A 247 12.87 7.01 1.44
CA ILE A 247 13.61 5.99 0.69
C ILE A 247 13.58 4.61 1.37
N LYS A 248 13.63 4.53 2.70
CA LYS A 248 13.56 3.25 3.43
C LYS A 248 12.23 2.52 3.24
N VAL A 249 11.15 3.27 3.06
CA VAL A 249 9.80 2.74 2.79
C VAL A 249 9.63 2.44 1.30
N GLU A 250 10.22 3.26 0.44
CA GLU A 250 10.10 3.12 -1.00
C GLU A 250 10.97 2.00 -1.59
N THR A 251 11.87 1.39 -0.84
CA THR A 251 12.74 0.28 -1.28
C THR A 251 12.30 -1.05 -0.67
N LEU A 252 12.18 -2.09 -1.52
CA LEU A 252 11.80 -3.44 -1.09
C LEU A 252 12.93 -4.16 -0.31
N PHE A 253 14.17 -3.97 -0.73
CA PHE A 253 15.35 -4.58 -0.11
C PHE A 253 16.23 -3.44 0.43
N ASN A 254 16.49 -3.44 1.74
CA ASN A 254 17.41 -2.49 2.38
C ASN A 254 18.87 -2.91 2.18
#